data_AF-A0A1I4E2T2-F1
#
_entry.id   AF-A0A1I4E2T2-F1
#
_cell.length_a   1.000
_cell.length_b   1.000
_cell.length_c   1.000
_cell.angle_alpha   90.00
_cell.angle_beta   90.00
_cell.angle_gamma   90.00
#
_symmetry.space_group_name_H-M   'P 1'
#
loop_
_entity.id
_entity.type
_entity.pdbx_description
1 polymer ?
#
loop_
_entity_poly.entity_id
_entity_poly.type
_entity_poly.pdbx_seq_one_letter_code
_entity_poly.pdbx_strand_id
1 'polypeptide(L)'
;MIQSTLFFILGFLSATFLALMVAPAVWRRAVSLTRKRIEASTPLTLNEMQAEADRARAEGAMAIRRLEINVKALKERAADQLIELNRSREELRRLTGETAGKREQLTGLEARVPELLAKLNERDEQIAALSARLREADDLIEKRAAELDKLGQTYEEVTFLSSSRQIEIAGRESEIDKMSIDLSRLRSQRKDMERRLAEFTADNAALKETIMTERKRVAELEKKIEQLLSEGYREQELSGLRTDGAEIDANDPGLKSTSENDGPPLAGRNGEADASFARLSAERDRLESRLTTLTRENKKLRQKTLVDGSGMEAGGDALLREQIHQLAAEVVSLTAMLDEPDSAIRKALSTPAADVTASKTAGGLPSLADRVRALQKASGN
;
A
#
# COMPACT_ATOMS: atom_id res chain seq x y z
N MET A 1 6.81 -86.60 -153.41
CA MET A 1 6.67 -85.82 -152.16
C MET A 1 6.41 -86.72 -150.94
N ILE A 2 5.51 -87.73 -151.02
CA ILE A 2 5.19 -88.64 -149.88
C ILE A 2 6.34 -89.60 -149.49
N GLN A 3 7.14 -90.06 -150.47
CA GLN A 3 8.28 -90.96 -150.21
C GLN A 3 9.36 -90.31 -149.34
N SER A 4 9.68 -89.03 -149.57
CA SER A 4 10.64 -88.28 -148.74
C SER A 4 10.13 -88.08 -147.31
N THR A 5 8.83 -87.87 -147.13
CA THR A 5 8.21 -87.75 -145.80
C THR A 5 8.24 -89.07 -145.02
N LEU A 6 8.04 -90.22 -145.69
CA LEU A 6 8.12 -91.54 -145.06
C LEU A 6 9.53 -91.89 -144.58
N PHE A 7 10.56 -91.61 -145.38
CA PHE A 7 11.95 -91.79 -144.94
C PHE A 7 12.33 -90.83 -143.81
N PHE A 8 11.78 -89.62 -143.79
CA PHE A 8 11.97 -88.67 -142.70
C PHE A 8 11.32 -89.14 -141.40
N ILE A 9 10.08 -89.63 -141.45
CA ILE A 9 9.38 -90.18 -140.27
C ILE A 9 10.09 -91.45 -139.77
N LEU A 10 10.49 -92.36 -140.66
CA LEU A 10 11.21 -93.58 -140.28
C LEU A 10 12.62 -93.27 -139.70
N GLY A 11 13.32 -92.30 -140.28
CA GLY A 11 14.57 -91.76 -139.74
C GLY A 11 14.40 -91.11 -138.37
N PHE A 12 13.34 -90.34 -138.18
CA PHE A 12 13.03 -89.72 -136.89
C PHE A 12 12.63 -90.76 -135.83
N LEU A 13 11.81 -91.75 -136.21
CA LEU A 13 11.37 -92.82 -135.29
C LEU A 13 12.54 -93.70 -134.87
N SER A 14 13.43 -94.04 -135.81
CA SER A 14 14.66 -94.80 -135.52
C SER A 14 15.66 -94.00 -134.66
N ALA A 15 15.85 -92.71 -134.94
CA ALA A 15 16.67 -91.84 -134.10
C ALA A 15 16.09 -91.68 -132.69
N THR A 16 14.77 -91.52 -132.57
CA THR A 16 14.08 -91.41 -131.27
C THR A 16 14.14 -92.72 -130.49
N PHE A 17 14.00 -93.86 -131.18
CA PHE A 17 14.14 -95.18 -130.57
C PHE A 17 15.56 -95.41 -130.02
N LEU A 18 16.59 -95.05 -130.80
CA LEU A 18 17.98 -95.10 -130.35
C LEU A 18 18.24 -94.12 -129.19
N ALA A 19 17.68 -92.91 -129.24
CA ALA A 19 17.78 -91.94 -128.15
C ALA A 19 17.12 -92.45 -126.86
N LEU A 20 15.95 -93.07 -126.94
CA LEU A 20 15.27 -93.70 -125.79
C LEU A 20 16.04 -94.90 -125.23
N MET A 21 16.76 -95.64 -126.08
CA MET A 21 17.60 -96.74 -125.62
C MET A 21 18.86 -96.25 -124.90
N VAL A 22 19.44 -95.13 -125.34
CA VAL A 22 20.68 -94.58 -124.77
C VAL A 22 20.42 -93.63 -123.59
N ALA A 23 19.28 -92.95 -123.54
CA ALA A 23 18.94 -92.00 -122.48
C ALA A 23 19.02 -92.58 -121.05
N PRO A 24 18.53 -93.81 -120.75
CA PRO A 24 18.67 -94.42 -119.42
C PRO A 24 20.14 -94.64 -119.03
N ALA A 25 21.00 -94.96 -119.99
CA ALA A 25 22.43 -95.18 -119.75
C ALA A 25 23.18 -93.87 -119.47
N VAL A 26 22.87 -92.81 -120.23
CA VAL A 26 23.43 -91.48 -120.02
C VAL A 26 22.96 -90.89 -118.70
N TRP A 27 21.68 -91.04 -118.34
CA TRP A 27 21.14 -90.58 -117.06
C TRP A 27 21.79 -91.30 -115.85
N ARG A 28 21.92 -92.63 -115.90
CA ARG A 28 22.63 -93.39 -114.87
C ARG A 28 24.08 -92.92 -114.70
N ARG A 29 24.76 -92.60 -115.81
CA ARG A 29 26.14 -92.13 -115.79
C ARG A 29 26.27 -90.68 -115.28
N ALA A 30 25.33 -89.80 -115.63
CA ALA A 30 25.27 -88.45 -115.10
C ALA A 30 25.04 -88.45 -113.57
N VAL A 31 24.08 -89.24 -113.07
CA VAL A 31 23.83 -89.39 -111.62
C VAL A 31 25.03 -89.97 -110.88
N SER A 32 25.73 -90.93 -111.49
CA SER A 32 26.97 -91.50 -110.94
C SER A 32 28.08 -90.44 -110.80
N LEU A 33 28.27 -89.59 -111.82
CA LEU A 33 29.30 -88.56 -111.79
C LEU A 33 28.95 -87.42 -110.82
N THR A 34 27.68 -87.00 -110.73
CA THR A 34 27.25 -86.00 -109.75
C THR A 34 27.33 -86.54 -108.33
N ARG A 35 26.92 -87.79 -108.10
CA ARG A 35 27.08 -88.47 -106.82
C ARG A 35 28.55 -88.57 -106.42
N LYS A 36 29.43 -89.03 -107.31
CA LYS A 36 30.89 -89.09 -107.08
C LYS A 36 31.50 -87.71 -106.81
N ARG A 37 30.99 -86.66 -107.45
CA ARG A 37 31.48 -85.28 -107.25
C ARG A 37 31.04 -84.70 -105.91
N ILE A 38 29.80 -84.98 -105.48
CA ILE A 38 29.27 -84.58 -104.17
C ILE A 38 29.96 -85.37 -103.04
N GLU A 39 30.16 -86.68 -103.24
CA GLU A 39 30.93 -87.53 -102.31
C GLU A 39 32.40 -87.07 -102.21
N ALA A 40 32.98 -86.53 -103.29
CA ALA A 40 34.34 -85.99 -103.28
C ALA A 40 34.45 -84.55 -102.72
N SER A 41 33.40 -83.71 -102.84
CA SER A 41 33.41 -82.33 -102.33
C SER A 41 32.96 -82.20 -100.88
N THR A 42 32.22 -83.18 -100.38
CA THR A 42 31.79 -83.30 -98.98
C THR A 42 32.07 -84.72 -98.48
N PRO A 43 33.35 -85.08 -98.26
CA PRO A 43 33.70 -86.36 -97.65
C PRO A 43 33.50 -86.24 -96.14
N LEU A 44 32.25 -86.18 -95.70
CA LEU A 44 31.92 -86.39 -94.30
C LEU A 44 31.65 -87.89 -94.15
N THR A 45 32.57 -88.60 -93.51
CA THR A 45 32.30 -89.97 -93.08
C THR A 45 31.14 -89.95 -92.08
N LEU A 46 30.37 -91.04 -91.97
CA LEU A 46 29.25 -91.13 -91.01
C LEU A 46 29.68 -90.77 -89.58
N ASN A 47 30.93 -91.08 -89.23
CA ASN A 47 31.53 -90.75 -87.94
C ASN A 47 31.78 -89.25 -87.77
N GLU A 48 32.19 -88.53 -88.82
CA GLU A 48 32.41 -87.07 -88.77
C GLU A 48 31.09 -86.29 -88.72
N MET A 49 30.05 -86.72 -89.44
CA MET A 49 28.71 -86.13 -89.28
C MET A 49 28.15 -86.35 -87.88
N GLN A 50 28.39 -87.52 -87.28
CA GLN A 50 28.05 -87.79 -85.89
C GLN A 50 28.86 -86.89 -84.94
N ALA A 51 30.16 -86.70 -85.18
CA ALA A 51 31.01 -85.81 -84.38
C ALA A 51 30.59 -84.33 -84.48
N GLU A 52 30.20 -83.83 -85.65
CA GLU A 52 29.65 -82.47 -85.81
C GLU A 52 28.28 -82.33 -85.14
N ALA A 53 27.42 -83.34 -85.23
CA ALA A 53 26.14 -83.34 -84.54
C ALA A 53 26.31 -83.38 -83.01
N ASP A 54 27.27 -84.17 -82.52
CA ASP A 54 27.63 -84.26 -81.10
C ASP A 54 28.29 -82.97 -80.62
N ARG A 55 29.15 -82.35 -81.45
CA ARG A 55 29.74 -81.04 -81.20
C ARG A 55 28.68 -79.94 -81.13
N ALA A 56 27.76 -79.88 -82.08
CA ALA A 56 26.66 -78.92 -82.06
C ALA A 56 25.74 -79.13 -80.84
N ARG A 57 25.49 -80.39 -80.44
CA ARG A 57 24.79 -80.68 -79.18
C ARG A 57 25.57 -80.23 -77.95
N ALA A 58 26.88 -80.44 -77.92
CA ALA A 58 27.74 -80.00 -76.83
C ALA A 58 27.81 -78.47 -76.74
N GLU A 59 27.99 -77.78 -77.87
CA GLU A 59 27.98 -76.31 -77.94
C GLU A 59 26.63 -75.75 -77.49
N GLY A 60 25.52 -76.35 -77.94
CA GLY A 60 24.16 -76.01 -77.48
C GLY A 60 23.98 -76.23 -75.98
N ALA A 61 24.42 -77.39 -75.46
CA ALA A 61 24.35 -77.69 -74.02
C ALA A 61 25.21 -76.74 -73.18
N MET A 62 26.42 -76.40 -73.64
CA MET A 62 27.30 -75.45 -72.96
C MET A 62 26.75 -74.03 -73.01
N ALA A 63 26.17 -73.59 -74.14
CA ALA A 63 25.52 -72.30 -74.25
C ALA A 63 24.31 -72.18 -73.32
N ILE A 64 23.46 -73.22 -73.27
CA ILE A 64 22.34 -73.32 -72.32
C ILE A 64 22.88 -73.26 -70.89
N ARG A 65 23.89 -74.05 -70.55
CA ARG A 65 24.46 -74.07 -69.20
C ARG A 65 25.06 -72.71 -68.82
N ARG A 66 25.74 -72.03 -69.74
CA ARG A 66 26.33 -70.70 -69.51
C ARG A 66 25.24 -69.65 -69.30
N LEU A 67 24.15 -69.71 -70.08
CA LEU A 67 22.97 -68.86 -69.88
C LEU A 67 22.29 -69.15 -68.54
N GLU A 68 22.11 -70.42 -68.16
CA GLU A 68 21.56 -70.79 -66.85
C GLU A 68 22.39 -70.22 -65.70
N ILE A 69 23.72 -70.32 -65.77
CA ILE A 69 24.63 -69.76 -64.77
C ILE A 69 24.49 -68.24 -64.71
N ASN A 70 24.50 -67.56 -65.86
CA ASN A 70 24.34 -66.10 -65.91
C ASN A 70 22.97 -65.64 -65.38
N VAL A 71 21.89 -66.35 -65.72
CA VAL A 71 20.54 -66.06 -65.20
C VAL A 71 20.50 -66.26 -63.69
N LYS A 72 21.13 -67.31 -63.16
CA LYS A 72 21.25 -67.52 -61.71
C LYS A 72 22.03 -66.39 -61.04
N ALA A 73 23.20 -66.01 -61.57
CA ALA A 73 24.01 -64.92 -61.03
C ALA A 73 23.29 -63.56 -61.08
N LEU A 74 22.53 -63.28 -62.14
CA LEU A 74 21.71 -62.07 -62.25
C LEU A 74 20.55 -62.09 -61.25
N LYS A 75 19.91 -63.24 -61.04
CA LYS A 75 18.84 -63.39 -60.04
C LYS A 75 19.38 -63.21 -58.62
N GLU A 76 20.56 -63.76 -58.32
CA GLU A 76 21.22 -63.59 -57.02
C GLU A 76 21.56 -62.11 -56.76
N ARG A 77 22.20 -61.43 -57.72
CA ARG A 77 22.46 -59.98 -57.61
C ARG A 77 21.18 -59.15 -57.46
N ALA A 78 20.12 -59.51 -58.19
CA ALA A 78 18.84 -58.82 -58.06
C ALA A 78 18.22 -59.05 -56.66
N ALA A 79 18.37 -60.24 -56.09
CA ALA A 79 17.94 -60.53 -54.72
C ALA A 79 18.76 -59.72 -53.70
N ASP A 80 20.08 -59.65 -53.85
CA ASP A 80 20.95 -58.85 -52.98
C ASP A 80 20.59 -57.36 -53.03
N GLN A 81 20.41 -56.83 -54.24
CA GLN A 81 19.97 -55.43 -54.44
C GLN A 81 18.62 -55.15 -53.80
N LEU A 82 17.66 -56.09 -53.88
CA LEU A 82 16.37 -55.94 -53.21
C LEU A 82 16.54 -55.91 -51.68
N ILE A 83 17.46 -56.68 -51.11
CA ILE A 83 17.76 -56.66 -49.68
C ILE A 83 18.37 -55.31 -49.28
N GLU A 84 19.35 -54.80 -50.03
CA GLU A 84 19.95 -53.47 -49.78
C GLU A 84 18.93 -52.33 -49.92
N LEU A 85 18.05 -52.42 -50.91
CA LEU A 85 16.99 -51.44 -51.13
C LEU A 85 15.98 -51.48 -49.97
N ASN A 86 15.63 -52.66 -49.46
CA ASN A 86 14.77 -52.77 -48.28
C ASN A 86 15.44 -52.22 -47.02
N ARG A 87 16.74 -52.49 -46.79
CA ARG A 87 17.50 -51.92 -45.65
C ARG A 87 17.56 -50.40 -45.72
N SER A 88 17.94 -49.85 -46.87
CA SER A 88 17.99 -48.39 -47.05
C SER A 88 16.62 -47.73 -46.91
N ARG A 89 15.54 -48.38 -47.38
CA ARG A 89 14.15 -47.92 -47.13
C ARG A 89 13.80 -47.90 -45.65
N GLU A 90 14.24 -48.90 -44.88
CA GLU A 90 14.00 -48.97 -43.44
C GLU A 90 14.78 -47.88 -42.68
N GLU A 91 16.05 -47.66 -43.04
CA GLU A 91 16.85 -46.55 -42.51
C GLU A 91 16.24 -45.19 -42.84
N LEU A 92 15.77 -45.00 -44.08
CA LEU A 92 15.11 -43.77 -44.49
C LEU A 92 13.81 -43.56 -43.70
N ARG A 93 13.01 -44.61 -43.50
CA ARG A 93 11.82 -44.55 -42.62
C ARG A 93 12.20 -44.14 -41.20
N ARG A 94 13.22 -44.76 -40.61
CA ARG A 94 13.70 -44.43 -39.25
C ARG A 94 14.13 -42.96 -39.15
N LEU A 95 14.96 -42.49 -40.08
CA LEU A 95 15.42 -41.10 -40.12
C LEU A 95 14.28 -40.11 -40.35
N THR A 96 13.32 -40.43 -41.23
CA THR A 96 12.14 -39.58 -41.41
C THR A 96 11.30 -39.49 -40.14
N GLY A 97 11.13 -40.59 -39.41
CA GLY A 97 10.47 -40.59 -38.09
C GLY A 97 11.21 -39.74 -37.06
N GLU A 98 12.54 -39.89 -36.96
CA GLU A 98 13.36 -39.07 -36.06
C GLU A 98 13.29 -37.57 -36.40
N THR A 99 13.37 -37.22 -37.69
CA THR A 99 13.26 -35.81 -38.11
C THR A 99 11.85 -35.25 -37.89
N ALA A 100 10.80 -36.06 -38.04
CA ALA A 100 9.44 -35.66 -37.70
C ALA A 100 9.29 -35.41 -36.19
N GLY A 101 9.76 -36.33 -35.35
CA GLY A 101 9.71 -36.17 -33.89
C GLY A 101 10.52 -34.97 -33.39
N LYS A 102 11.73 -34.74 -33.94
CA LYS A 102 12.52 -33.54 -33.63
C LYS A 102 11.84 -32.25 -34.08
N ARG A 103 11.18 -32.24 -35.24
CA ARG A 103 10.39 -31.07 -35.70
C ARG A 103 9.23 -30.79 -34.77
N GLU A 104 8.50 -31.81 -34.33
CA GLU A 104 7.41 -31.66 -33.37
C GLU A 104 7.92 -31.06 -32.04
N GLN A 105 9.02 -31.59 -31.50
CA GLN A 105 9.68 -31.02 -30.32
C GLN A 105 10.10 -29.57 -30.53
N LEU A 106 10.68 -29.25 -31.69
CA LEU A 106 11.11 -27.89 -32.03
C LEU A 106 9.90 -26.95 -32.07
N THR A 107 8.80 -27.34 -32.72
CA THR A 107 7.56 -26.54 -32.76
C THR A 107 6.94 -26.37 -31.37
N GLY A 108 7.01 -27.40 -30.51
CA GLY A 108 6.53 -27.31 -29.13
C GLY A 108 7.38 -26.34 -28.29
N LEU A 109 8.70 -26.35 -28.46
CA LEU A 109 9.60 -25.39 -27.81
C LEU A 109 9.39 -23.97 -28.36
N GLU A 110 9.26 -23.81 -29.68
CA GLU A 110 8.98 -22.54 -30.34
C GLU A 110 7.64 -21.94 -29.89
N ALA A 111 6.62 -22.76 -29.61
CA ALA A 111 5.35 -22.30 -29.05
C ALA A 111 5.45 -21.92 -27.56
N ARG A 112 6.35 -22.56 -26.81
CA ARG A 112 6.55 -22.29 -25.38
C ARG A 112 7.35 -21.01 -25.12
N VAL A 113 8.23 -20.62 -26.04
CA VAL A 113 8.99 -19.35 -25.96
C VAL A 113 8.08 -18.11 -25.85
N PRO A 114 7.11 -17.85 -26.76
CA PRO A 114 6.24 -16.69 -26.66
C PRO A 114 5.32 -16.76 -25.44
N GLU A 115 4.89 -17.96 -25.01
CA GLU A 115 4.11 -18.13 -23.79
C GLU A 115 4.91 -17.70 -22.55
N LEU A 116 6.17 -18.11 -22.46
CA LEU A 116 7.06 -17.70 -21.36
C LEU A 116 7.41 -16.21 -21.42
N LEU A 117 7.61 -15.65 -22.60
CA LEU A 117 7.83 -14.20 -22.77
C LEU A 117 6.59 -13.39 -22.36
N ALA A 118 5.39 -13.86 -22.71
CA ALA A 118 4.15 -13.22 -22.26
C ALA A 118 4.01 -13.26 -20.74
N LYS A 119 4.30 -14.41 -20.11
CA LYS A 119 4.33 -14.54 -18.65
C LYS A 119 5.39 -13.64 -18.01
N LEU A 120 6.55 -13.50 -18.62
CA LEU A 120 7.62 -12.63 -18.12
C LEU A 120 7.20 -11.16 -18.17
N ASN A 121 6.64 -10.70 -19.30
CA ASN A 121 6.10 -9.34 -19.42
C ASN A 121 4.98 -9.06 -18.41
N GLU A 122 4.06 -10.02 -18.20
CA GLU A 122 3.00 -9.89 -17.19
C GLU A 122 3.58 -9.75 -15.77
N ARG A 123 4.61 -10.54 -15.43
CA ARG A 123 5.29 -10.41 -14.14
C ARG A 123 6.04 -9.08 -14.01
N ASP A 124 6.69 -8.61 -15.07
CA ASP A 124 7.39 -7.33 -15.09
C ASP A 124 6.41 -6.15 -14.89
N GLU A 125 5.24 -6.20 -15.53
CA GLU A 125 4.16 -5.23 -15.32
C GLU A 125 3.66 -5.26 -13.87
N GLN A 126 3.48 -6.44 -13.29
CA GLN A 126 3.09 -6.59 -11.89
C GLN A 126 4.16 -6.05 -10.92
N ILE A 127 5.44 -6.32 -11.19
CA ILE A 127 6.55 -5.78 -10.40
C ILE A 127 6.59 -4.27 -10.51
N ALA A 128 6.41 -3.69 -11.71
CA ALA A 128 6.36 -2.25 -11.90
C ALA A 128 5.19 -1.62 -11.14
N ALA A 129 4.00 -2.22 -11.20
CA ALA A 129 2.82 -1.73 -10.47
C ALA A 129 3.00 -1.82 -8.95
N LEU A 130 3.53 -2.93 -8.43
CA LEU A 130 3.82 -3.08 -7.00
C LEU A 130 4.92 -2.11 -6.53
N SER A 131 5.95 -1.90 -7.34
CA SER A 131 7.03 -0.94 -7.04
C SER A 131 6.50 0.49 -7.00
N ALA A 132 5.57 0.85 -7.89
CA ALA A 132 4.92 2.16 -7.88
C ALA A 132 4.06 2.35 -6.61
N ARG A 133 3.27 1.33 -6.23
CA ARG A 133 2.49 1.37 -4.99
C ARG A 133 3.36 1.45 -3.73
N LEU A 134 4.51 0.76 -3.74
CA LEU A 134 5.46 0.82 -2.63
C LEU A 134 6.01 2.24 -2.48
N ARG A 135 6.44 2.89 -3.58
CA ARG A 135 6.89 4.28 -3.55
C ARG A 135 5.80 5.23 -3.06
N GLU A 136 4.57 5.07 -3.53
CA GLU A 136 3.44 5.90 -3.05
C GLU A 136 3.17 5.70 -1.56
N ALA A 137 3.28 4.47 -1.06
CA ALA A 137 3.16 4.17 0.37
C ALA A 137 4.31 4.78 1.18
N ASP A 138 5.55 4.69 0.69
CA ASP A 138 6.73 5.29 1.32
C ASP A 138 6.57 6.83 1.39
N ASP A 139 6.16 7.48 0.30
CA ASP A 139 5.87 8.91 0.26
C ASP A 139 4.77 9.31 1.25
N LEU A 140 3.74 8.46 1.41
CA LEU A 140 2.67 8.69 2.38
C LEU A 140 3.19 8.56 3.82
N ILE A 141 4.01 7.55 4.09
CA ILE A 141 4.64 7.34 5.40
C ILE A 141 5.52 8.53 5.76
N GLU A 142 6.34 9.03 4.82
CA GLU A 142 7.19 10.19 5.04
C GLU A 142 6.36 11.45 5.35
N LYS A 143 5.26 11.68 4.63
CA LYS A 143 4.31 12.78 4.92
C LYS A 143 3.71 12.64 6.31
N ARG A 144 3.28 11.43 6.70
CA ARG A 144 2.72 11.17 8.04
C ARG A 144 3.76 11.33 9.14
N ALA A 145 5.01 10.91 8.91
CA ALA A 145 6.11 11.15 9.85
C ALA A 145 6.34 12.66 10.05
N ALA A 146 6.38 13.44 8.97
CA ALA A 146 6.51 14.90 9.06
C ALA A 146 5.31 15.58 9.74
N GLU A 147 4.09 15.07 9.56
CA GLU A 147 2.90 15.52 10.31
C GLU A 147 3.01 15.21 11.80
N LEU A 148 3.48 14.01 12.16
CA LEU A 148 3.69 13.60 13.55
C LEU A 148 4.78 14.43 14.23
N ASP A 149 5.88 14.73 13.55
CA ASP A 149 6.94 15.59 14.08
C ASP A 149 6.44 17.01 14.37
N LYS A 150 5.68 17.59 13.42
CA LYS A 150 5.03 18.90 13.63
C LYS A 150 4.05 18.86 14.80
N LEU A 151 3.25 17.80 14.88
CA LEU A 151 2.30 17.64 15.97
C LEU A 151 3.05 17.51 17.31
N GLY A 152 4.15 16.75 17.34
CA GLY A 152 5.06 16.65 18.49
C GLY A 152 5.60 18.01 18.94
N GLN A 153 6.11 18.82 18.02
CA GLN A 153 6.58 20.19 18.32
C GLN A 153 5.46 21.06 18.90
N THR A 154 4.25 21.01 18.34
CA THR A 154 3.12 21.77 18.89
C THR A 154 2.69 21.26 20.27
N TYR A 155 2.77 19.96 20.53
CA TYR A 155 2.50 19.40 21.86
C TYR A 155 3.55 19.83 22.89
N GLU A 156 4.83 19.85 22.52
CA GLU A 156 5.90 20.35 23.38
C GLU A 156 5.70 21.85 23.68
N GLU A 157 5.38 22.66 22.68
CA GLU A 157 5.09 24.08 22.86
C GLU A 157 3.89 24.30 23.79
N VAL A 158 2.78 23.59 23.56
CA VAL A 158 1.60 23.67 24.43
C VAL A 158 1.91 23.20 25.85
N THR A 159 2.72 22.16 26.00
CA THR A 159 3.15 21.65 27.32
C THR A 159 4.03 22.66 28.05
N PHE A 160 4.94 23.33 27.34
CA PHE A 160 5.76 24.40 27.87
C PHE A 160 4.92 25.61 28.30
N LEU A 161 4.00 26.07 27.44
CA LEU A 161 3.08 27.16 27.75
C LEU A 161 2.19 26.84 28.95
N SER A 162 1.69 25.60 29.04
CA SER A 162 0.90 25.12 30.17
C SER A 162 1.71 25.14 31.47
N SER A 163 2.93 24.62 31.45
CA SER A 163 3.83 24.61 32.60
C SER A 163 4.20 26.03 33.04
N SER A 164 4.49 26.93 32.09
CA SER A 164 4.73 28.35 32.35
C SER A 164 3.52 29.01 32.99
N ARG A 165 2.32 28.71 32.50
CA ARG A 165 1.07 29.24 33.07
C ARG A 165 0.80 28.69 34.46
N GLN A 166 1.13 27.43 34.73
CA GLN A 166 1.01 26.84 36.06
C GLN A 166 1.96 27.50 37.06
N ILE A 167 3.19 27.83 36.64
CA ILE A 167 4.13 28.62 37.45
C ILE A 167 3.58 30.02 37.72
N GLU A 168 3.02 30.69 36.70
CA GLU A 168 2.40 32.01 36.87
C GLU A 168 1.22 31.99 37.84
N ILE A 169 0.36 30.96 37.76
CA ILE A 169 -0.76 30.77 38.69
C ILE A 169 -0.24 30.57 40.11
N ALA A 170 0.74 29.68 40.32
CA ALA A 170 1.34 29.47 41.64
C ALA A 170 2.01 30.74 42.20
N GLY A 171 2.63 31.55 41.32
CA GLY A 171 3.18 32.86 41.67
C GLY A 171 2.09 33.84 42.14
N ARG A 172 0.99 33.95 41.39
CA ARG A 172 -0.16 34.78 41.76
C ARG A 172 -0.87 34.31 43.03
N GLU A 173 -0.99 33.00 43.23
CA GLU A 173 -1.53 32.43 44.47
C GLU A 173 -0.66 32.82 45.67
N SER A 174 0.68 32.74 45.55
CA SER A 174 1.60 33.20 46.60
C SER A 174 1.49 34.71 46.86
N GLU A 175 1.28 35.53 45.82
CA GLU A 175 1.02 36.97 45.99
C GLU A 175 -0.30 37.23 46.73
N ILE A 176 -1.37 36.51 46.38
CA ILE A 176 -2.66 36.58 47.07
C ILE A 176 -2.50 36.17 48.54
N ASP A 177 -1.75 35.11 48.84
CA ASP A 177 -1.48 34.67 50.21
C ASP A 177 -0.72 35.74 51.01
N LYS A 178 0.30 36.37 50.42
CA LYS A 178 1.02 37.50 51.04
C LYS A 178 0.08 38.67 51.32
N MET A 179 -0.73 39.07 50.34
CA MET A 179 -1.72 40.13 50.52
C MET A 179 -2.76 39.77 51.59
N SER A 180 -3.16 38.50 51.69
CA SER A 180 -4.09 37.99 52.71
C SER A 180 -3.49 38.06 54.12
N ILE A 181 -2.20 37.70 54.27
CA ILE A 181 -1.44 37.85 55.52
C ILE A 181 -1.33 39.33 55.89
N ASP A 182 -1.00 40.20 54.93
CA ASP A 182 -0.89 41.64 55.14
C ASP A 182 -2.22 42.27 55.52
N LEU A 183 -3.32 41.89 54.88
CA LEU A 183 -4.67 42.32 55.25
C LEU A 183 -5.03 41.86 56.67
N SER A 184 -4.67 40.64 57.06
CA SER A 184 -4.90 40.13 58.41
C SER A 184 -4.08 40.89 59.45
N ARG A 185 -2.81 41.20 59.13
CA ARG A 185 -1.93 42.04 59.95
C ARG A 185 -2.49 43.46 60.10
N LEU A 186 -2.87 44.12 59.00
CA LEU A 186 -3.48 45.45 59.03
C LEU A 186 -4.80 45.47 59.81
N ARG A 187 -5.63 44.43 59.69
CA ARG A 187 -6.85 44.26 60.51
C ARG A 187 -6.52 44.16 62.00
N SER A 188 -5.50 43.39 62.37
CA SER A 188 -5.07 43.28 63.78
C SER A 188 -4.54 44.61 64.32
N GLN A 189 -3.69 45.31 63.54
CA GLN A 189 -3.18 46.64 63.88
C GLN A 189 -4.31 47.65 64.04
N ARG A 190 -5.29 47.64 63.12
CA ARG A 190 -6.49 48.49 63.23
C ARG A 190 -7.26 48.20 64.52
N LYS A 191 -7.48 46.93 64.86
CA LYS A 191 -8.16 46.53 66.11
C LYS A 191 -7.40 46.99 67.35
N ASP A 192 -6.07 46.87 67.35
CA ASP A 192 -5.23 47.32 68.47
C ASP A 192 -5.22 48.85 68.58
N MET A 193 -5.22 49.58 67.47
CA MET A 193 -5.37 51.04 67.47
C MET A 193 -6.76 51.47 67.91
N GLU A 194 -7.83 50.77 67.50
CA GLU A 194 -9.19 51.00 68.00
C GLU A 194 -9.29 50.76 69.51
N ARG A 195 -8.63 49.72 70.04
CA ARG A 195 -8.51 49.47 71.49
C ARG A 195 -7.77 50.59 72.21
N ARG A 196 -6.62 51.03 71.70
CA ARG A 196 -5.86 52.15 72.26
C ARG A 196 -6.66 53.45 72.23
N LEU A 197 -7.40 53.71 71.15
CA LEU A 197 -8.30 54.85 71.08
C LEU A 197 -9.41 54.73 72.13
N ALA A 198 -10.01 53.56 72.31
CA ALA A 198 -11.01 53.33 73.36
C ALA A 198 -10.43 53.55 74.77
N GLU A 199 -9.23 53.03 75.04
CA GLU A 199 -8.48 53.27 76.28
C GLU A 199 -8.21 54.77 76.49
N PHE A 200 -7.64 55.47 75.50
CA PHE A 200 -7.42 56.91 75.59
C PHE A 200 -8.71 57.71 75.78
N THR A 201 -9.83 57.27 75.20
CA THR A 201 -11.13 57.93 75.43
C THR A 201 -11.65 57.68 76.84
N ALA A 202 -11.45 56.48 77.40
CA ALA A 202 -11.79 56.14 78.77
C ALA A 202 -10.91 56.90 79.77
N ASP A 203 -9.59 56.96 79.53
CA ASP A 203 -8.64 57.73 80.32
C ASP A 203 -8.97 59.22 80.29
N ASN A 204 -9.30 59.78 79.11
CA ASN A 204 -9.76 61.17 79.00
C ASN A 204 -11.06 61.41 79.78
N ALA A 205 -11.98 60.44 79.81
CA ALA A 205 -13.20 60.53 80.60
C ALA A 205 -12.90 60.48 82.10
N ALA A 206 -12.03 59.57 82.55
CA ALA A 206 -11.59 59.47 83.93
C ALA A 206 -10.81 60.72 84.38
N LEU A 207 -9.92 61.25 83.55
CA LEU A 207 -9.21 62.50 83.81
C LEU A 207 -10.19 63.67 83.94
N LYS A 208 -11.19 63.78 83.05
CA LYS A 208 -12.25 64.78 83.20
C LYS A 208 -13.02 64.61 84.51
N GLU A 209 -13.31 63.38 84.92
CA GLU A 209 -13.96 63.10 86.21
C GLU A 209 -13.08 63.52 87.39
N THR A 210 -11.77 63.20 87.38
CA THR A 210 -10.83 63.65 88.42
C THR A 210 -10.69 65.17 88.47
N ILE A 211 -10.67 65.85 87.32
CA ILE A 211 -10.70 67.32 87.29
C ILE A 211 -12.02 67.84 87.89
N MET A 212 -13.15 67.18 87.64
CA MET A 212 -14.42 67.55 88.24
C MET A 212 -14.45 67.33 89.75
N THR A 213 -13.85 66.24 90.26
CA THR A 213 -13.76 66.00 91.71
C THR A 213 -12.77 66.94 92.38
N GLU A 214 -11.61 67.21 91.79
CA GLU A 214 -10.67 68.22 92.27
C GLU A 214 -11.28 69.62 92.24
N ARG A 215 -12.01 70.00 91.18
CA ARG A 215 -12.77 71.26 91.15
C ARG A 215 -13.81 71.35 92.26
N LYS A 216 -14.51 70.26 92.57
CA LYS A 216 -15.43 70.21 93.72
C LYS A 216 -14.69 70.37 95.05
N ARG A 217 -13.53 69.74 95.22
CA ARG A 217 -12.66 69.90 96.40
C ARG A 217 -12.14 71.33 96.54
N VAL A 218 -11.69 71.94 95.45
CA VAL A 218 -11.30 73.36 95.41
C VAL A 218 -12.48 74.23 95.82
N ALA A 219 -13.67 74.01 95.26
CA ALA A 219 -14.87 74.76 95.66
C ALA A 219 -15.25 74.55 97.14
N GLU A 220 -15.05 73.35 97.69
CA GLU A 220 -15.24 73.08 99.12
C GLU A 220 -14.17 73.77 100.00
N LEU A 221 -12.92 73.79 99.56
CA LEU A 221 -11.83 74.49 100.25
C LEU A 221 -12.01 76.01 100.18
N GLU A 222 -12.43 76.56 99.04
CA GLU A 222 -12.82 77.96 98.89
C GLU A 222 -13.95 78.31 99.86
N LYS A 223 -14.99 77.47 99.98
CA LYS A 223 -16.05 77.66 100.99
C LYS A 223 -15.53 77.60 102.42
N LYS A 224 -14.57 76.73 102.73
CA LYS A 224 -13.94 76.68 104.07
C LYS A 224 -13.09 77.92 104.34
N ILE A 225 -12.39 78.44 103.34
CA ILE A 225 -11.68 79.73 103.43
C ILE A 225 -12.69 80.85 103.67
N GLU A 226 -13.82 80.85 102.96
CA GLU A 226 -14.90 81.83 103.17
C GLU A 226 -15.57 81.68 104.56
N GLN A 227 -15.65 80.46 105.10
CA GLN A 227 -16.10 80.21 106.47
C GLN A 227 -15.08 80.70 107.51
N LEU A 228 -13.77 80.48 107.31
CA LEU A 228 -12.72 81.01 108.18
C LEU A 228 -12.59 82.54 108.09
N LEU A 229 -12.86 83.13 106.92
CA LEU A 229 -12.97 84.56 106.72
C LEU A 229 -14.25 85.13 107.39
N SER A 230 -15.33 84.36 107.51
CA SER A 230 -16.54 84.79 108.23
C SER A 230 -16.52 84.55 109.74
N GLU A 231 -15.70 83.61 110.25
CA GLU A 231 -15.40 83.47 111.69
C GLU A 231 -14.32 84.45 112.17
N GLY A 232 -13.39 84.86 111.31
CA GLY A 232 -12.31 85.79 111.66
C GLY A 232 -12.66 87.29 111.62
N TYR A 233 -13.75 87.69 110.96
CA TYR A 233 -14.06 89.11 110.74
C TYR A 233 -15.42 89.52 111.32
N ARG A 234 -15.52 89.45 112.66
CA ARG A 234 -16.50 90.23 113.45
C ARG A 234 -15.86 91.26 114.37
N GLU A 235 -14.64 91.70 114.08
CA GLU A 235 -14.09 92.87 114.77
C GLU A 235 -13.05 93.62 113.93
N GLN A 236 -13.34 94.91 113.80
CA GLN A 236 -12.46 96.02 113.46
C GLN A 236 -12.33 96.43 111.97
N GLU A 237 -13.05 97.51 111.70
CA GLU A 237 -13.09 98.32 110.50
C GLU A 237 -11.81 99.13 110.23
N LEU A 238 -11.55 99.25 108.92
CA LEU A 238 -11.11 100.45 108.19
C LEU A 238 -9.69 101.00 108.47
N SER A 239 -8.79 100.77 107.52
CA SER A 239 -8.55 101.68 106.37
C SER A 239 -7.12 101.57 105.85
N GLY A 240 -6.93 101.76 104.55
CA GLY A 240 -5.59 101.98 103.98
C GLY A 240 -5.45 101.63 102.51
N LEU A 241 -5.89 102.53 101.62
CA LEU A 241 -5.61 102.51 100.18
C LEU A 241 -4.25 103.18 99.91
N ARG A 242 -3.30 102.42 99.35
CA ARG A 242 -2.14 102.88 98.55
C ARG A 242 -1.39 101.62 98.06
N THR A 243 -1.41 101.33 96.75
CA THR A 243 -0.42 101.69 95.71
C THR A 243 0.53 100.53 95.39
N ASP A 244 0.64 100.28 94.08
CA ASP A 244 1.80 99.78 93.31
C ASP A 244 2.33 98.38 93.66
N GLY A 245 2.62 97.47 92.74
CA GLY A 245 2.82 97.51 91.29
C GLY A 245 3.41 96.15 90.89
N ALA A 246 4.14 96.12 89.76
CA ALA A 246 4.90 95.00 89.19
C ALA A 246 4.09 94.06 88.24
N GLU A 247 4.32 94.09 86.92
CA GLU A 247 5.49 93.50 86.20
C GLU A 247 5.44 91.96 86.22
N ILE A 248 5.74 91.17 85.18
CA ILE A 248 6.46 91.31 83.90
C ILE A 248 6.15 90.03 83.08
N ASP A 249 6.29 90.12 81.75
CA ASP A 249 6.57 89.09 80.72
C ASP A 249 6.01 87.65 80.80
N ALA A 250 5.39 87.19 79.71
CA ALA A 250 6.09 86.48 78.62
C ALA A 250 5.11 85.65 77.74
N ASN A 251 5.29 85.78 76.43
CA ASN A 251 5.05 84.79 75.36
C ASN A 251 3.70 84.05 75.23
N ASP A 252 2.98 84.40 74.14
CA ASP A 252 2.60 83.56 72.97
C ASP A 252 2.68 82.00 73.09
N PRO A 253 1.86 81.17 72.40
CA PRO A 253 0.87 81.47 71.36
C PRO A 253 -0.52 80.79 71.47
N GLY A 254 -1.46 81.37 70.72
CA GLY A 254 -2.22 80.62 69.70
C GLY A 254 -3.55 79.95 70.09
N LEU A 255 -4.50 80.05 69.13
CA LEU A 255 -5.79 79.33 68.99
C LEU A 255 -6.97 80.00 69.74
N LYS A 256 -8.05 80.47 69.09
CA LYS A 256 -8.80 79.91 67.96
C LYS A 256 -9.81 80.94 67.38
N SER A 257 -10.05 80.79 66.07
CA SER A 257 -11.32 80.99 65.32
C SER A 257 -11.76 82.45 65.08
N THR A 258 -12.08 82.93 63.87
CA THR A 258 -12.74 82.32 62.70
C THR A 258 -12.52 83.16 61.43
N SER A 259 -12.50 82.49 60.28
CA SER A 259 -13.03 82.94 58.97
C SER A 259 -12.31 84.06 58.21
N GLU A 260 -11.43 83.69 57.29
CA GLU A 260 -11.59 83.83 55.82
C GLU A 260 -10.27 83.36 55.17
N ASN A 261 -10.37 82.36 54.30
CA ASN A 261 -9.25 81.53 53.88
C ASN A 261 -8.89 81.85 52.42
N ASP A 262 -7.75 82.48 52.21
CA ASP A 262 -7.14 82.71 50.89
C ASP A 262 -5.94 81.76 50.68
N GLY A 263 -5.95 81.08 49.52
CA GLY A 263 -4.84 80.30 48.92
C GLY A 263 -5.07 78.77 48.80
N PRO A 264 -4.41 78.05 47.86
CA PRO A 264 -4.39 78.13 46.39
C PRO A 264 -5.02 76.84 45.75
N PRO A 265 -5.09 76.66 44.41
CA PRO A 265 -6.16 75.88 43.78
C PRO A 265 -5.97 74.35 43.84
N LEU A 266 -6.93 73.66 44.44
CA LEU A 266 -7.17 72.22 44.25
C LEU A 266 -7.96 72.01 42.94
N ALA A 267 -7.28 72.15 41.80
CA ALA A 267 -7.78 71.72 40.50
C ALA A 267 -6.83 70.65 39.95
N GLY A 268 -7.08 69.37 40.26
CA GLY A 268 -6.26 68.27 39.76
C GLY A 268 -6.81 66.88 40.03
N ARG A 269 -7.50 66.66 41.16
CA ARG A 269 -7.97 65.31 41.52
C ARG A 269 -9.27 64.85 40.85
N ASN A 270 -10.10 65.77 40.34
CA ASN A 270 -11.32 65.39 39.62
C ASN A 270 -11.05 65.08 38.14
N GLY A 271 -10.10 65.79 37.50
CA GLY A 271 -9.71 65.50 36.11
C GLY A 271 -8.98 64.18 35.94
N GLU A 272 -8.14 63.77 36.92
CA GLU A 272 -7.50 62.45 36.92
C GLU A 272 -8.48 61.32 37.23
N ALA A 273 -9.42 61.55 38.16
CA ALA A 273 -10.49 60.59 38.44
C ALA A 273 -11.41 60.39 37.22
N ASP A 274 -11.83 61.48 36.56
CA ASP A 274 -12.67 61.43 35.36
C ASP A 274 -11.90 60.85 34.15
N ALA A 275 -10.62 61.17 33.98
CA ALA A 275 -9.77 60.59 32.94
C ALA A 275 -9.49 59.10 33.18
N SER A 276 -9.33 58.68 34.44
CA SER A 276 -9.16 57.27 34.81
C SER A 276 -10.46 56.47 34.59
N PHE A 277 -11.61 57.06 34.92
CA PHE A 277 -12.92 56.47 34.66
C PHE A 277 -13.21 56.35 33.15
N ALA A 278 -12.89 57.37 32.37
CA ALA A 278 -13.01 57.32 30.91
C ALA A 278 -12.10 56.25 30.27
N ARG A 279 -10.88 56.08 30.78
CA ARG A 279 -9.96 55.01 30.35
C ARG A 279 -10.49 53.63 30.71
N LEU A 280 -10.97 53.44 31.94
CA LEU A 280 -11.56 52.18 32.40
C LEU A 280 -12.85 51.83 31.63
N SER A 281 -13.70 52.82 31.31
CA SER A 281 -14.89 52.62 30.49
C SER A 281 -14.51 52.20 29.06
N ALA A 282 -13.53 52.86 28.44
CA ALA A 282 -13.06 52.51 27.10
C ALA A 282 -12.40 51.11 27.06
N GLU A 283 -11.71 50.71 28.13
CA GLU A 283 -11.11 49.38 28.26
C GLU A 283 -12.19 48.30 28.48
N ARG A 284 -13.21 48.60 29.28
CA ARG A 284 -14.38 47.74 29.48
C ARG A 284 -15.17 47.52 28.20
N ASP A 285 -15.39 48.56 27.39
CA ASP A 285 -16.08 48.43 26.10
C ASP A 285 -15.25 47.64 25.07
N ARG A 286 -13.92 47.80 25.08
CA ARG A 286 -13.00 46.96 24.29
C ARG A 286 -13.08 45.49 24.71
N LEU A 287 -13.10 45.21 26.01
CA LEU A 287 -13.22 43.85 26.54
C LEU A 287 -14.58 43.23 26.23
N GLU A 288 -15.69 43.99 26.30
CA GLU A 288 -17.02 43.53 25.88
C GLU A 288 -17.06 43.20 24.38
N SER A 289 -16.45 44.03 23.52
CA SER A 289 -16.35 43.74 22.09
C SER A 289 -15.51 42.47 21.81
N ARG A 290 -14.48 42.22 22.62
CA ARG A 290 -13.63 41.03 22.50
C ARG A 290 -14.32 39.76 23.03
N LEU A 291 -15.13 39.87 24.07
CA LEU A 291 -15.94 38.75 24.56
C LEU A 291 -17.05 38.39 23.58
N THR A 292 -17.71 39.37 22.96
CA THR A 292 -18.75 39.10 21.96
C THR A 292 -18.21 38.48 20.67
N THR A 293 -16.99 38.84 20.26
CA THR A 293 -16.29 38.19 19.13
C THR A 293 -15.84 36.78 19.50
N LEU A 294 -15.17 36.59 20.65
CA LEU A 294 -14.72 35.27 21.11
C LEU A 294 -15.87 34.30 21.40
N THR A 295 -17.02 34.77 21.85
CA THR A 295 -18.22 33.93 22.05
C THR A 295 -18.85 33.53 20.72
N ARG A 296 -18.86 34.40 19.70
CA ARG A 296 -19.29 34.06 18.34
C ARG A 296 -18.34 33.04 17.70
N GLU A 297 -17.03 33.22 17.87
CA GLU A 297 -16.02 32.28 17.38
C GLU A 297 -16.11 30.93 18.09
N ASN A 298 -16.26 30.91 19.42
CA ASN A 298 -16.49 29.68 20.16
C ASN A 298 -17.78 28.96 19.72
N LYS A 299 -18.87 29.70 19.49
CA LYS A 299 -20.11 29.12 18.98
C LYS A 299 -19.92 28.52 17.59
N LYS A 300 -19.18 29.20 16.71
CA LYS A 300 -18.87 28.74 15.34
C LYS A 300 -17.95 27.53 15.35
N LEU A 301 -16.93 27.51 16.22
CA LEU A 301 -16.01 26.38 16.39
C LEU A 301 -16.75 25.16 16.96
N ARG A 302 -17.59 25.34 17.99
CA ARG A 302 -18.43 24.25 18.52
C ARG A 302 -19.38 23.68 17.49
N GLN A 303 -20.00 24.53 16.67
CA GLN A 303 -20.86 24.06 15.58
C GLN A 303 -20.06 23.30 14.52
N LYS A 304 -18.85 23.74 14.19
CA LYS A 304 -17.96 23.03 13.25
C LYS A 304 -17.52 21.67 13.79
N THR A 305 -17.15 21.57 15.07
CA THR A 305 -16.74 20.30 15.70
C THR A 305 -17.90 19.32 15.86
N LEU A 306 -19.13 19.81 16.10
CA LEU A 306 -20.33 18.96 16.16
C LEU A 306 -20.70 18.38 14.78
N VAL A 307 -20.52 19.17 13.73
CA VAL A 307 -20.77 18.73 12.34
C VAL A 307 -19.68 17.75 11.87
N ASP A 308 -18.39 18.02 12.15
CA ASP A 308 -17.30 17.10 11.79
C ASP A 308 -17.30 15.80 12.63
N GLY A 309 -17.63 15.87 13.93
CA GLY A 309 -17.59 14.71 14.81
C GLY A 309 -18.68 13.66 14.52
N SER A 310 -19.90 14.13 14.21
CA SER A 310 -21.05 13.24 13.99
C SER A 310 -21.02 12.47 12.66
N GLY A 311 -20.34 12.99 11.63
CA GLY A 311 -20.20 12.35 10.33
C GLY A 311 -19.01 11.37 10.22
N MET A 312 -17.91 11.65 10.94
CA MET A 312 -16.67 10.89 10.82
C MET A 312 -16.67 9.62 11.68
N GLU A 313 -17.28 9.64 12.87
CA GLU A 313 -17.30 8.48 13.77
C GLU A 313 -18.21 7.36 13.27
N ALA A 314 -19.44 7.66 12.84
CA ALA A 314 -20.38 6.62 12.40
C ALA A 314 -19.98 5.97 11.05
N GLY A 315 -19.41 6.76 10.13
CA GLY A 315 -18.90 6.26 8.84
C GLY A 315 -17.54 5.57 8.97
N GLY A 316 -16.63 6.14 9.77
CA GLY A 316 -15.30 5.58 10.01
C GLY A 316 -15.36 4.22 10.71
N ASP A 317 -16.22 4.07 11.72
CA ASP A 317 -16.41 2.79 12.41
C ASP A 317 -17.02 1.71 11.51
N ALA A 318 -17.94 2.07 10.61
CA ALA A 318 -18.53 1.13 9.67
C ALA A 318 -17.52 0.67 8.61
N LEU A 319 -16.72 1.60 8.10
CA LEU A 319 -15.64 1.30 7.15
C LEU A 319 -14.53 0.47 7.81
N LEU A 320 -14.15 0.78 9.05
CA LEU A 320 -13.15 0.02 9.79
C LEU A 320 -13.65 -1.41 10.08
N ARG A 321 -14.92 -1.56 10.48
CA ARG A 321 -15.54 -2.90 10.64
C ARG A 321 -15.52 -3.69 9.34
N GLU A 322 -15.85 -3.07 8.21
CA GLU A 322 -15.82 -3.72 6.91
C GLU A 322 -14.39 -4.13 6.49
N GLN A 323 -13.40 -3.25 6.69
CA GLN A 323 -11.99 -3.54 6.44
C GLN A 323 -11.46 -4.67 7.32
N ILE A 324 -11.81 -4.70 8.61
CA ILE A 324 -11.44 -5.79 9.53
C ILE A 324 -12.06 -7.11 9.07
N HIS A 325 -13.33 -7.11 8.65
CA HIS A 325 -14.00 -8.32 8.16
C HIS A 325 -13.41 -8.82 6.83
N GLN A 326 -12.96 -7.91 5.96
CA GLN A 326 -12.32 -8.26 4.70
C GLN A 326 -10.90 -8.81 4.90
N LEU A 327 -10.11 -8.17 5.77
CA LEU A 327 -8.77 -8.66 6.14
C LEU A 327 -8.85 -10.02 6.83
N ALA A 328 -9.81 -10.21 7.74
CA ALA A 328 -10.02 -11.50 8.39
C ALA A 328 -10.39 -12.60 7.39
N ALA A 329 -11.19 -12.29 6.36
CA ALA A 329 -11.54 -13.25 5.31
C ALA A 329 -10.32 -13.63 4.45
N GLU A 330 -9.44 -12.68 4.14
CA GLU A 330 -8.21 -12.91 3.38
C GLU A 330 -7.18 -13.72 4.19
N VAL A 331 -7.01 -13.44 5.48
CA VAL A 331 -6.14 -14.24 6.36
C VAL A 331 -6.66 -15.69 6.48
N VAL A 332 -7.97 -15.88 6.59
CA VAL A 332 -8.58 -17.22 6.67
C VAL A 332 -8.47 -17.97 5.33
N SER A 333 -8.58 -17.28 4.18
CA SER A 333 -8.40 -17.92 2.88
C SER A 333 -6.94 -18.35 2.65
N LEU A 334 -5.98 -17.50 3.03
CA LEU A 334 -4.55 -17.74 2.86
C LEU A 334 -4.06 -18.84 3.81
N THR A 335 -4.57 -18.88 5.04
CA THR A 335 -4.31 -20.01 5.96
C THR A 335 -4.95 -21.30 5.45
N ALA A 336 -6.18 -21.27 4.92
CA ALA A 336 -6.81 -22.45 4.33
C ALA A 336 -6.07 -23.01 3.10
N MET A 337 -5.34 -22.18 2.34
CA MET A 337 -4.48 -22.61 1.23
C MET A 337 -3.20 -23.30 1.70
N LEU A 338 -2.62 -22.84 2.82
CA LEU A 338 -1.39 -23.38 3.40
C LEU A 338 -1.61 -24.63 4.27
N ASP A 339 -2.83 -24.85 4.74
CA ASP A 339 -3.18 -25.95 5.64
C ASP A 339 -3.40 -27.30 4.91
N GLU A 340 -3.21 -28.41 5.64
CA GLU A 340 -3.36 -29.77 5.12
C GLU A 340 -4.81 -30.07 4.64
N PRO A 341 -5.02 -31.06 3.74
CA PRO A 341 -6.34 -31.34 3.15
C PRO A 341 -7.47 -31.60 4.15
N ASP A 342 -7.15 -32.12 5.34
CA ASP A 342 -8.09 -32.51 6.41
C ASP A 342 -8.27 -31.44 7.51
N SER A 343 -7.80 -30.21 7.28
CA SER A 343 -7.85 -29.18 8.33
C SER A 343 -9.27 -28.78 8.75
N ALA A 344 -9.42 -28.43 10.04
CA ALA A 344 -10.69 -28.02 10.64
C ALA A 344 -11.32 -26.80 9.93
N ILE A 345 -10.49 -25.95 9.30
CA ILE A 345 -10.92 -24.76 8.57
C ILE A 345 -11.64 -25.16 7.28
N ARG A 346 -11.09 -26.10 6.51
CA ARG A 346 -11.74 -26.62 5.29
C ARG A 346 -13.04 -27.35 5.62
N LYS A 347 -13.05 -28.13 6.71
CA LYS A 347 -14.26 -28.81 7.21
C LYS A 347 -15.37 -27.83 7.63
N ALA A 348 -15.00 -26.73 8.30
CA ALA A 348 -15.94 -25.67 8.67
C ALA A 348 -16.47 -24.89 7.45
N LEU A 349 -15.63 -24.67 6.43
CA LEU A 349 -16.02 -24.00 5.19
C LEU A 349 -16.86 -24.89 4.25
N SER A 350 -16.63 -26.20 4.26
CA SER A 350 -17.34 -27.21 3.47
C SER A 350 -18.67 -27.64 4.06
N THR A 351 -18.94 -27.34 5.34
CA THR A 351 -20.24 -27.58 5.95
C THR A 351 -21.24 -26.61 5.31
N PRO A 352 -22.20 -27.07 4.50
CA PRO A 352 -23.17 -26.17 3.90
C PRO A 352 -24.01 -25.55 5.00
N ALA A 353 -24.15 -24.23 4.97
CA ALA A 353 -25.09 -23.52 5.83
C ALA A 353 -26.52 -23.93 5.43
N ALA A 354 -26.99 -25.03 6.00
CA ALA A 354 -28.40 -25.37 6.04
C ALA A 354 -29.10 -24.40 7.01
N ASP A 355 -29.35 -23.17 6.53
CA ASP A 355 -30.44 -22.27 6.91
C ASP A 355 -30.13 -20.86 6.38
N VAL A 356 -30.58 -20.60 5.15
CA VAL A 356 -30.35 -19.35 4.40
C VAL A 356 -31.16 -18.16 4.95
N THR A 357 -31.76 -18.27 6.13
CA THR A 357 -32.55 -17.17 6.73
C THR A 357 -31.99 -16.63 8.06
N ALA A 358 -30.97 -17.25 8.65
CA ALA A 358 -30.53 -16.89 10.01
C ALA A 358 -29.12 -16.24 10.12
N SER A 359 -28.29 -16.24 9.07
CA SER A 359 -26.90 -15.75 9.16
C SER A 359 -26.66 -14.39 8.48
N LYS A 360 -27.64 -13.49 8.54
CA LYS A 360 -27.33 -12.06 8.45
C LYS A 360 -27.03 -11.62 9.88
N THR A 361 -25.75 -11.43 10.18
CA THR A 361 -25.35 -10.63 11.35
C THR A 361 -26.18 -9.35 11.39
N ALA A 362 -26.49 -8.84 12.59
CA ALA A 362 -27.50 -7.82 12.92
C ALA A 362 -27.40 -6.43 12.22
N GLY A 363 -26.72 -6.33 11.08
CA GLY A 363 -26.65 -5.18 10.19
C GLY A 363 -26.72 -5.50 8.70
N GLY A 364 -27.20 -6.69 8.29
CA GLY A 364 -27.38 -7.04 6.88
C GLY A 364 -26.09 -7.32 6.09
N LEU A 365 -24.95 -7.35 6.77
CA LEU A 365 -23.64 -7.66 6.19
C LEU A 365 -23.46 -9.19 6.03
N PRO A 366 -22.84 -9.65 4.93
CA PRO A 366 -22.56 -11.07 4.70
C PRO A 366 -21.59 -11.63 5.74
N SER A 367 -21.83 -12.88 6.17
CA SER A 367 -21.02 -13.53 7.20
C SER A 367 -19.57 -13.76 6.73
N LEU A 368 -18.64 -13.90 7.67
CA LEU A 368 -17.23 -14.16 7.38
C LEU A 368 -17.05 -15.41 6.50
N ALA A 369 -17.81 -16.47 6.77
CA ALA A 369 -17.77 -17.71 5.98
C ALA A 369 -18.22 -17.51 4.53
N ASP A 370 -19.22 -16.64 4.30
CA ASP A 370 -19.69 -16.33 2.95
C ASP A 370 -18.66 -15.51 2.16
N ARG A 371 -17.97 -14.58 2.84
CA ARG A 371 -16.88 -13.78 2.24
C ARG A 371 -15.68 -14.65 1.87
N VAL A 372 -15.28 -15.59 2.75
CA VAL A 372 -14.19 -16.54 2.47
C VAL A 372 -14.54 -17.45 1.28
N ARG A 373 -15.78 -17.97 1.20
CA ARG A 373 -16.24 -18.75 0.04
C ARG A 373 -16.28 -17.92 -1.25
N ALA A 374 -16.66 -16.64 -1.18
CA ALA A 374 -16.65 -15.74 -2.33
C ALA A 374 -15.22 -15.47 -2.84
N LEU A 375 -14.25 -15.27 -1.94
CA LEU A 375 -12.84 -15.10 -2.27
C LEU A 375 -12.22 -16.38 -2.87
N GLN A 376 -12.56 -17.56 -2.35
CA GLN A 376 -12.12 -18.85 -2.93
C GLN A 376 -12.69 -19.08 -4.33
N LYS A 377 -13.95 -18.70 -4.57
CA LYS A 377 -14.54 -18.75 -5.92
C LYS A 377 -13.89 -17.76 -6.89
N ALA A 378 -13.50 -16.58 -6.40
CA ALA A 378 -12.83 -15.57 -7.21
C ALA A 378 -11.37 -15.92 -7.55
N SER A 379 -10.71 -16.74 -6.73
CA SER A 379 -9.32 -17.20 -6.93
C SER A 379 -9.21 -18.59 -7.59
N GLY A 380 -10.33 -19.31 -7.71
CA GLY A 380 -10.42 -20.64 -8.35
C GLY A 380 -10.94 -20.65 -9.79
N ASN A 381 -11.22 -19.47 -10.36
CA ASN A 381 -11.30 -19.23 -11.81
C ASN A 381 -9.98 -18.61 -12.28
#